data_AF-T2J4R5-F1
#
_entry.id   AF-T2J4R5-F1
#
_cell.length_a   1.000
_cell.length_b   1.000
_cell.length_c   1.000
_cell.angle_alpha   90.00
_cell.angle_beta   90.00
_cell.angle_gamma   90.00
#
_symmetry.space_group_name_H-M   'P 1'
#
loop_
_entity.id
_entity.type
_entity.pdbx_description
1 polymer ?
#
loop_
_entity_poly.entity_id
_entity_poly.type
_entity_poly.pdbx_seq_one_letter_code
_entity_poly.pdbx_strand_id
1 'polypeptide(L)'
;MAHLAPFFKRQRRTDWPYDPEKIIRRGLADERFLAYAHHILEIGELFDFIVIDGMARRLCTFLAVNYLKPTGFIILDNSNRSDYDLAYILLEEAGFRQIPFWGLVPGANFLTCTSFFTRSLERLPSSLFVGNSFGLPEY
;
A
#
# COMPACT_ATOMS: atom_id res chain seq x y z
N MET A 1 12.93 14.85 -9.01
CA MET A 1 11.81 15.15 -9.94
C MET A 1 11.73 14.19 -11.14
N ALA A 2 12.84 13.80 -11.80
CA ALA A 2 12.78 12.93 -13.00
C ALA A 2 12.06 11.58 -12.80
N HIS A 3 12.19 10.97 -11.61
CA HIS A 3 11.62 9.65 -11.28
C HIS A 3 10.08 9.63 -11.18
N LEU A 4 9.44 10.78 -10.95
CA LEU A 4 7.98 10.88 -10.77
C LEU A 4 7.26 11.46 -11.98
N ALA A 5 7.99 11.99 -12.96
CA ALA A 5 7.38 12.45 -14.21
C ALA A 5 6.48 11.38 -14.86
N PRO A 6 6.84 10.07 -14.85
CA PRO A 6 5.94 9.02 -15.33
C PRO A 6 4.65 8.91 -14.50
N PHE A 7 4.73 9.05 -13.17
CA PHE A 7 3.57 8.99 -12.29
C PHE A 7 2.56 10.10 -12.62
N PHE A 8 3.02 11.35 -12.73
CA PHE A 8 2.12 12.48 -12.98
C PHE A 8 1.52 12.49 -14.39
N LYS A 9 2.17 11.83 -15.36
CA LYS A 9 1.67 11.66 -16.74
C LYS A 9 0.63 10.54 -16.89
N ARG A 10 0.52 9.61 -15.94
CA ARG A 10 -0.46 8.51 -16.02
C ARG A 10 -1.88 9.05 -15.95
N GLN A 11 -2.75 8.52 -16.80
CA GLN A 11 -4.18 8.73 -16.70
C GLN A 11 -4.65 8.18 -15.36
N ARG A 12 -5.40 9.00 -14.62
CA ARG A 12 -5.93 8.68 -13.30
C ARG A 12 -7.30 9.32 -13.18
N ARG A 13 -8.15 8.76 -12.33
CA ARG A 13 -9.39 9.43 -11.97
C ARG A 13 -9.10 10.74 -11.23
N THR A 14 -9.69 11.83 -11.73
CA THR A 14 -9.50 13.21 -11.22
C THR A 14 -10.78 13.79 -10.63
N ASP A 15 -11.92 13.16 -10.89
CA ASP A 15 -13.22 13.55 -10.39
C ASP A 15 -13.69 12.56 -9.31
N TRP A 16 -14.16 13.08 -8.19
CA TRP A 16 -14.64 12.26 -7.08
C TRP A 16 -15.93 12.83 -6.53
N PRO A 17 -16.84 11.98 -5.98
CA PRO A 17 -18.08 12.43 -5.36
C PRO A 17 -17.83 12.98 -3.95
N TYR A 18 -16.75 13.73 -3.75
CA TYR A 18 -16.38 14.34 -2.47
C TYR A 18 -15.90 15.78 -2.66
N ASP A 19 -15.87 16.53 -1.56
CA ASP A 19 -15.38 17.90 -1.53
C ASP A 19 -13.88 18.00 -1.91
N PRO A 20 -13.44 19.15 -2.45
CA PRO A 20 -12.04 19.36 -2.83
C PRO A 20 -11.05 19.21 -1.67
N GLU A 21 -11.43 19.57 -0.44
CA GLU A 21 -10.53 19.43 0.72
C GLU A 21 -10.19 17.98 1.00
N LYS A 22 -11.14 17.06 0.79
CA LYS A 22 -10.92 15.63 0.95
C LYS A 22 -9.92 15.07 -0.06
N ILE A 23 -9.89 15.59 -1.29
CA ILE A 23 -8.88 15.24 -2.30
C ILE A 23 -7.49 15.62 -1.81
N ILE A 24 -7.37 16.83 -1.25
CA ILE A 24 -6.12 17.36 -0.69
C ILE A 24 -5.69 16.54 0.52
N ARG A 25 -6.59 16.33 1.48
CA ARG A 25 -6.34 15.54 2.70
C ARG A 25 -5.85 14.14 2.38
N ARG A 26 -6.34 13.53 1.30
CA ARG A 26 -5.96 12.18 0.85
C ARG A 26 -4.77 12.16 -0.12
N GLY A 27 -4.00 13.24 -0.21
CA GLY A 27 -2.75 13.27 -0.98
C GLY A 27 -2.90 12.87 -2.45
N LEU A 28 -4.08 13.08 -3.02
CA LEU A 28 -4.46 12.54 -4.32
C LEU A 28 -3.75 13.24 -5.49
N ALA A 29 -3.38 14.51 -5.32
CA ALA A 29 -2.69 15.31 -6.33
C ALA A 29 -1.88 16.45 -5.68
N ASP A 30 -1.26 16.16 -4.54
CA ASP A 30 -0.67 17.18 -3.69
C ASP A 30 0.85 17.02 -3.62
N GLU A 31 1.56 18.00 -4.19
CA GLU A 31 3.01 18.05 -4.23
C GLU A 31 3.65 18.10 -2.84
N ARG A 32 2.90 18.45 -1.79
CA ARG A 32 3.38 18.45 -0.41
C ARG A 32 3.74 17.05 0.10
N PHE A 33 3.20 15.99 -0.52
CA PHE A 33 3.56 14.62 -0.18
C PHE A 33 4.77 14.09 -0.96
N LEU A 34 5.39 14.90 -1.83
CA LEU A 34 6.55 14.47 -2.60
C LEU A 34 7.70 14.05 -1.69
N ALA A 35 8.07 14.89 -0.72
CA ALA A 35 9.14 14.57 0.23
C ALA A 35 8.82 13.30 1.04
N TYR A 36 7.57 13.19 1.50
CA TYR A 36 7.08 12.01 2.23
C TYR A 36 7.23 10.71 1.42
N ALA A 37 6.79 10.69 0.16
CA ALA A 37 6.91 9.50 -0.66
C ALA A 37 8.35 9.25 -1.13
N HIS A 38 9.12 10.31 -1.44
CA HIS A 38 10.49 10.22 -1.93
C HIS A 38 11.49 9.68 -0.93
N HIS A 39 11.19 9.73 0.37
CA HIS A 39 12.14 9.28 1.40
C HIS A 39 12.60 7.83 1.18
N ILE A 40 11.77 6.96 0.57
CA ILE A 40 12.18 5.60 0.21
C ILE A 40 13.39 5.55 -0.75
N LEU A 41 13.56 6.58 -1.61
CA LEU A 41 14.69 6.68 -2.52
C LEU A 41 16.02 6.90 -1.78
N GLU A 42 15.97 7.50 -0.59
CA GLU A 42 17.15 7.86 0.21
C GLU A 42 17.73 6.64 0.95
N ILE A 43 16.92 5.60 1.17
CA ILE A 43 17.38 4.38 1.86
C ILE A 43 18.26 3.52 0.95
N GLY A 44 17.98 3.50 -0.36
CA GLY A 44 18.85 2.83 -1.35
C GLY A 44 18.83 1.29 -1.30
N GLU A 45 17.93 0.67 -0.54
CA GLU A 45 17.82 -0.78 -0.39
C GLU A 45 16.43 -1.30 -0.77
N LEU A 46 16.34 -2.61 -1.03
CA LEU A 46 15.07 -3.30 -1.23
C LEU A 46 14.50 -3.79 0.10
N PHE A 47 13.20 -3.64 0.28
CA PHE A 47 12.50 -4.03 1.48
C PHE A 47 11.84 -5.40 1.35
N ASP A 48 11.84 -6.09 2.48
CA ASP A 48 11.07 -7.30 2.72
C ASP A 48 9.57 -7.02 2.84
N PHE A 49 9.24 -5.91 3.49
CA PHE A 49 7.87 -5.44 3.70
C PHE A 49 7.83 -3.92 3.50
N ILE A 50 6.83 -3.43 2.77
CA ILE A 50 6.52 -2.01 2.68
C ILE A 50 5.08 -1.82 3.15
N VAL A 51 4.90 -1.08 4.24
CA VAL A 51 3.56 -0.74 4.76
C VAL A 51 3.20 0.66 4.29
N ILE A 52 2.06 0.78 3.61
CA ILE A 52 1.52 2.03 3.11
C ILE A 52 0.24 2.36 3.89
N ASP A 53 0.43 3.10 4.97
CA ASP A 53 -0.64 3.66 5.80
C ASP A 53 -0.47 5.18 5.95
N GLY A 54 -0.61 5.90 4.83
CA GLY A 54 -0.46 7.35 4.78
C GLY A 54 -1.32 7.98 3.70
N MET A 55 -1.49 9.29 3.70
CA MET A 55 -2.42 9.95 2.77
C MET A 55 -1.99 9.77 1.31
N ALA A 56 -0.70 9.77 0.98
CA ALA A 56 -0.18 9.69 -0.39
C ALA A 56 -0.08 8.27 -0.98
N ARG A 57 -1.04 7.38 -0.67
CA ARG A 57 -0.98 5.94 -1.02
C ARG A 57 -0.65 5.67 -2.48
N ARG A 58 -1.25 6.39 -3.45
CA ARG A 58 -0.97 6.20 -4.89
C ARG A 58 0.49 6.46 -5.25
N LEU A 59 1.05 7.55 -4.73
CA LEU A 59 2.43 7.93 -4.98
C LEU A 59 3.41 6.99 -4.25
N CYS A 60 3.10 6.62 -3.01
CA CYS A 60 3.87 5.63 -2.26
C CYS A 60 3.88 4.28 -2.98
N THR A 61 2.73 3.80 -3.50
CA THR A 61 2.65 2.54 -4.26
C THR A 61 3.52 2.59 -5.53
N PHE A 62 3.49 3.71 -6.25
CA PHE A 62 4.30 3.89 -7.46
C PHE A 62 5.80 3.69 -7.18
N LEU A 63 6.30 4.21 -6.07
CA LEU A 63 7.68 4.00 -5.66
C LEU A 63 7.90 2.59 -5.10
N ALA A 64 7.02 2.14 -4.20
CA ALA A 64 7.15 0.86 -3.50
C ALA A 64 7.33 -0.35 -4.43
N VAL A 65 6.66 -0.35 -5.59
CA VAL A 65 6.79 -1.40 -6.61
C VAL A 65 8.24 -1.71 -7.00
N ASN A 66 9.11 -0.69 -7.01
CA ASN A 66 10.51 -0.79 -7.42
C ASN A 66 11.48 -0.99 -6.25
N TYR A 67 11.01 -0.80 -5.02
CA TYR A 67 11.81 -0.90 -3.80
C TYR A 67 11.47 -2.14 -2.98
N LEU A 68 10.63 -3.04 -3.50
CA LEU A 68 10.29 -4.30 -2.85
C LEU A 68 11.13 -5.44 -3.41
N LYS A 69 11.65 -6.30 -2.53
CA LYS A 69 12.28 -7.57 -2.94
C LYS A 69 11.28 -8.46 -3.72
N PRO A 70 11.74 -9.38 -4.60
CA PRO A 70 10.86 -10.26 -5.37
C PRO A 70 9.88 -11.10 -4.52
N THR A 71 10.30 -11.50 -3.31
CA THR A 71 9.51 -12.28 -2.35
C THR A 71 8.89 -11.43 -1.23
N GLY A 72 8.93 -10.09 -1.38
CA GLY A 72 8.42 -9.16 -0.39
C GLY A 72 6.91 -8.89 -0.52
N PHE A 73 6.38 -8.18 0.48
CA PHE A 73 4.96 -7.80 0.52
C PHE A 73 4.78 -6.28 0.60
N ILE A 74 3.83 -5.75 -0.17
CA ILE A 74 3.27 -4.41 0.05
C ILE A 74 1.98 -4.58 0.85
N ILE A 75 1.86 -3.88 1.97
CA ILE A 75 0.65 -3.87 2.81
C ILE A 75 -0.01 -2.51 2.62
N LEU A 76 -1.22 -2.50 2.08
CA LEU A 76 -1.99 -1.27 1.83
C LEU A 76 -3.16 -1.19 2.81
N ASP A 77 -3.11 -0.24 3.73
CA ASP A 77 -4.22 0.00 4.65
C ASP A 77 -5.37 0.78 3.99
N ASN A 78 -6.61 0.54 4.44
CA ASN A 78 -7.84 1.08 3.86
C ASN A 78 -7.91 0.92 2.33
N SER A 79 -7.43 -0.21 1.85
CA SER A 79 -7.38 -0.62 0.45
C SER A 79 -8.75 -0.66 -0.23
N ASN A 80 -9.85 -0.71 0.53
CA ASN A 80 -11.22 -0.66 -0.02
C ASN A 80 -11.63 0.70 -0.60
N ARG A 81 -10.82 1.76 -0.43
CA ARG A 81 -11.17 3.09 -0.92
C ARG A 81 -10.90 3.21 -2.43
N SER A 82 -11.92 3.58 -3.19
CA SER A 82 -11.86 3.65 -4.65
C SER A 82 -10.97 4.75 -5.21
N ASP A 83 -10.55 5.73 -4.40
CA ASP A 83 -9.61 6.78 -4.79
C ASP A 83 -8.16 6.35 -4.92
N TYR A 84 -7.88 5.09 -4.59
CA TYR A 84 -6.59 4.46 -4.79
C TYR A 84 -6.56 3.55 -6.03
N ASP A 85 -7.50 3.69 -6.96
CA ASP A 85 -7.57 2.98 -8.24
C ASP A 85 -6.21 2.88 -8.97
N LEU A 86 -5.47 3.98 -9.09
CA LEU A 86 -4.15 4.00 -9.72
C LEU A 86 -3.15 3.11 -9.00
N ALA A 87 -3.24 2.98 -7.67
CA ALA A 87 -2.37 2.07 -6.91
C ALA A 87 -2.60 0.62 -7.35
N TYR A 88 -3.87 0.22 -7.55
CA TYR A 88 -4.21 -1.11 -8.05
C TYR A 88 -3.71 -1.34 -9.48
N ILE A 89 -3.86 -0.37 -10.36
CA ILE A 89 -3.32 -0.44 -11.73
C ILE A 89 -1.81 -0.65 -11.70
N LEU A 90 -1.09 0.13 -10.90
CA LEU A 90 0.36 0.02 -10.75
C LEU A 90 0.80 -1.35 -10.21
N LEU A 91 0.05 -1.89 -9.25
CA LEU A 91 0.31 -3.21 -8.67
C LEU A 91 0.06 -4.33 -9.69
N GLU A 92 -1.05 -4.28 -10.44
CA GLU A 92 -1.37 -5.27 -11.46
C GLU A 92 -0.34 -5.27 -12.59
N GLU A 93 0.01 -4.10 -13.12
CA GLU A 93 1.05 -3.96 -14.15
C GLU A 93 2.42 -4.48 -13.69
N ALA A 94 2.69 -4.37 -12.38
CA ALA A 94 3.91 -4.89 -11.77
C ALA A 94 3.83 -6.38 -11.38
N GLY A 95 2.74 -7.07 -11.71
CA GLY A 95 2.56 -8.51 -11.50
C GLY A 95 2.20 -8.92 -10.07
N PHE A 96 1.73 -8.00 -9.24
CA PHE A 96 1.29 -8.34 -7.89
C PHE A 96 -0.07 -9.06 -7.89
N ARG A 97 -0.31 -9.82 -6.82
CA ARG A 97 -1.60 -10.43 -6.49
C ARG A 97 -2.05 -9.98 -5.11
N GLN A 98 -3.35 -9.82 -4.95
CA GLN A 98 -3.97 -9.28 -3.74
C GLN A 98 -4.48 -10.39 -2.83
N ILE A 99 -4.25 -10.23 -1.52
CA ILE A 99 -4.88 -10.97 -0.44
C ILE A 99 -5.61 -9.93 0.43
N PRO A 100 -6.95 -9.81 0.31
CA PRO A 100 -7.72 -8.81 1.05
C PRO A 100 -8.09 -9.30 2.45
N PHE A 101 -7.87 -8.46 3.46
CA PHE A 101 -8.31 -8.70 4.84
C PHE A 101 -9.36 -7.68 5.23
N TRP A 102 -10.62 -8.11 5.30
CA TRP A 102 -11.73 -7.28 5.77
C TRP A 102 -11.89 -7.42 7.28
N GLY A 103 -12.11 -6.29 7.95
CA GLY A 103 -12.27 -6.27 9.40
C GLY A 103 -12.95 -4.99 9.89
N LEU A 104 -13.38 -5.02 11.15
CA LEU A 104 -13.95 -3.86 11.84
C LEU A 104 -12.86 -2.83 12.12
N VAL A 105 -13.20 -1.55 11.95
CA VAL A 105 -12.38 -0.46 12.47
C VAL A 105 -12.63 -0.35 13.97
N PRO A 106 -11.58 -0.28 14.83
CA PRO A 106 -11.75 -0.07 16.25
C PRO A 106 -12.64 1.15 16.53
N GLY A 107 -13.74 0.93 17.27
CA GLY A 107 -14.68 2.00 17.62
C GLY A 107 -15.60 2.48 16.49
N ALA A 108 -15.63 1.80 15.33
CA ALA A 108 -16.55 2.13 14.24
C ALA A 108 -17.46 0.96 13.87
N ASN A 109 -18.65 1.27 13.33
CA ASN A 109 -19.66 0.29 12.92
C ASN A 109 -19.58 -0.07 11.44
N PHE A 110 -18.42 0.10 10.80
CA PHE A 110 -18.20 -0.22 9.39
C PHE A 110 -16.92 -1.03 9.19
N LEU A 111 -16.90 -1.79 8.10
CA LEU A 111 -15.74 -2.58 7.71
C LEU A 111 -14.77 -1.76 6.86
N THR A 112 -13.49 -2.02 7.04
CA THR A 112 -12.43 -1.60 6.12
C THR A 112 -11.65 -2.81 5.65
N CYS A 113 -10.86 -2.62 4.59
CA CYS A 113 -9.97 -3.66 4.08
C CYS A 113 -8.52 -3.21 4.17
N THR A 114 -7.65 -4.04 4.74
CA THR A 114 -6.20 -3.94 4.57
C THR A 114 -5.79 -5.06 3.64
N SER A 115 -5.05 -4.75 2.57
CA SER A 115 -4.70 -5.75 1.55
C SER A 115 -3.21 -5.98 1.51
N PHE A 116 -2.82 -7.25 1.38
CA PHE A 116 -1.44 -7.63 1.15
C PHE A 116 -1.27 -7.88 -0.34
N PHE A 117 -0.20 -7.36 -0.91
CA PHE A 117 0.17 -7.54 -2.30
C PHE A 117 1.53 -8.22 -2.38
N THR A 118 1.61 -9.33 -3.10
CA THR A 118 2.88 -10.04 -3.36
C THR A 118 2.95 -10.58 -4.78
N ARG A 119 4.17 -10.82 -5.27
CA ARG A 119 4.43 -11.57 -6.52
C ARG A 119 4.72 -13.05 -6.27
N SER A 120 5.07 -13.42 -5.03
CA SER A 120 5.47 -14.78 -4.66
C SER A 120 5.04 -15.14 -3.24
N LEU A 121 4.69 -16.42 -3.03
CA LEU A 121 4.37 -16.98 -1.72
C LEU A 121 5.56 -17.75 -1.10
N GLU A 122 6.72 -17.76 -1.76
CA GLU A 122 7.92 -18.53 -1.33
C GLU A 122 8.37 -18.23 0.11
N ARG A 123 8.09 -17.02 0.60
CA ARG A 123 8.48 -16.61 1.96
C ARG A 123 7.50 -17.07 3.05
N LEU A 124 6.32 -17.54 2.69
CA LEU A 124 5.36 -17.97 3.69
C LEU A 124 5.91 -19.18 4.45
N PRO A 125 5.80 -19.20 5.79
CA PRO A 125 6.29 -20.30 6.59
C PRO A 125 5.49 -21.58 6.29
N SER A 126 6.06 -22.71 6.69
CA SER A 126 5.33 -23.99 6.69
C SER A 126 4.04 -23.85 7.48
N SER A 127 2.96 -24.49 7.03
CA SER A 127 1.65 -24.53 7.69
C SER A 127 1.65 -25.39 8.97
N LEU A 128 2.81 -25.62 9.58
CA LEU A 128 2.95 -26.36 10.83
C LEU A 128 2.50 -25.49 11.98
N PHE A 129 1.89 -26.11 12.99
CA PHE A 129 1.62 -25.45 14.24
C PHE A 129 2.94 -25.02 14.90
N VAL A 130 3.06 -23.73 15.17
CA VAL A 130 4.12 -23.16 16.00
C VAL A 130 3.41 -22.43 17.12
N GLY A 131 3.68 -22.83 18.36
CA GLY A 131 3.17 -22.15 19.54
C GLY A 131 3.55 -20.66 19.51
N ASN A 132 2.81 -19.83 20.22
CA ASN A 132 3.11 -18.40 20.24
C ASN A 132 4.55 -18.15 20.70
N SER A 133 5.24 -17.21 20.06
CA SER A 133 6.65 -16.90 20.31
C SER A 133 6.92 -16.34 21.71
N PHE A 134 5.86 -16.00 22.45
CA PHE A 134 5.91 -15.46 23.80
C PHE A 134 5.74 -16.54 24.89
N GLY A 135 5.54 -17.81 24.52
CA GLY A 135 5.32 -18.91 25.47
C GLY A 135 4.06 -18.74 26.33
N LEU A 136 3.08 -17.96 25.87
CA LEU A 136 1.80 -17.74 26.55
C LEU A 136 1.01 -19.05 26.62
N PRO A 137 0.25 -19.29 27.70
CA PRO A 137 -0.65 -20.42 27.75
C PRO A 137 -1.67 -20.37 26.61
N GLU A 138 -1.92 -21.51 25.99
CA GLU A 138 -3.15 -21.72 25.25
C GLU A 138 -4.26 -21.71 26.30
N TYR A 139 -5.20 -20.79 26.14
CA TYR A 139 -6.26 -20.41 27.09
C TYR A 139 -6.96 -21.59 27.77
#